data_AF-A0A521SHU1-F1
#
_entry.id   AF-A0A521SHU1-F1
#
_cell.length_a   1.000
_cell.length_b   1.000
_cell.length_c   1.000
_cell.angle_alpha   90.00
_cell.angle_beta   90.00
_cell.angle_gamma   90.00
#
_symmetry.space_group_name_H-M   'P 1'
#
loop_
_entity.id
_entity.type
_entity.pdbx_description
1 polymer ?
#
loop_
_entity_poly.entity_id
_entity_poly.type
_entity_poly.pdbx_seq_one_letter_code
_entity_poly.pdbx_strand_id
1 'polypeptide(L)' 'MKSEKRSIEELMKQLPPDLQQEVRDFARYLLQTKARPRQKKLKMDWAGALREFRDQYTSLDLQKKALEWWGD' A
#
# COMPACT_ATOMS: atom_id res chain seq x y z
N MET A 1 25.04 26.25 11.94
CA MET A 1 24.21 25.80 13.07
C MET A 1 24.56 24.35 13.35
N LYS A 2 25.21 24.06 14.49
CA LYS A 2 25.55 22.68 14.88
C LYS A 2 24.26 22.02 15.36
N SER A 3 23.77 20.99 14.67
CA SER A 3 22.73 20.12 15.22
C SER A 3 23.33 19.37 16.40
N GLU A 4 23.00 19.80 17.62
CA GLU A 4 23.20 18.97 18.80
C GLU A 4 22.36 17.70 18.62
N LYS A 5 23.04 16.56 18.45
CA LYS A 5 22.41 15.24 18.48
C LYS A 5 22.11 14.91 19.95
N ARG A 6 21.11 15.57 20.54
CA ARG A 6 20.53 15.10 21.80
C ARG A 6 19.76 13.83 21.52
N SER A 7 19.90 12.85 22.40
CA SER A 7 19.18 11.58 22.24
C SER A 7 17.69 11.82 22.48
N ILE A 8 16.81 11.08 21.82
CA ILE A 8 15.36 11.25 21.98
C ILE A 8 14.94 11.03 23.45
N GLU A 9 15.65 10.15 24.15
CA GLU A 9 15.47 9.85 25.58
C GLU A 9 15.78 11.05 26.47
N GLU A 10 16.75 11.89 26.12
CA GLU A 10 17.11 13.10 26.88
C GLU A 10 16.04 14.19 26.70
N LEU A 11 15.49 14.31 25.50
CA LEU A 11 14.39 15.23 25.21
C LEU A 11 13.12 14.80 25.94
N MET A 12 12.81 13.50 25.96
CA MET A 12 11.67 12.95 26.69
C MET A 12 11.73 13.22 28.19
N LYS A 13 12.92 13.20 28.80
CA LYS A 13 13.11 13.53 30.23
C LYS A 13 12.83 15.00 30.57
N GLN A 14 12.99 15.91 29.61
CA GLN A 14 12.76 17.35 29.80
C GLN A 14 11.29 17.75 29.56
N LEU A 15 10.50 16.87 28.93
CA LEU A 15 9.12 17.13 28.59
C LEU A 15 8.19 16.84 29.79
N PRO A 16 7.20 17.71 30.07
CA PRO A 16 6.07 17.41 30.93
C PRO A 16 5.31 16.14 30.47
N PRO A 17 4.60 15.44 31.37
CA PRO A 17 3.89 14.19 31.05
C PRO A 17 2.95 14.29 29.86
N ASP A 18 2.23 15.41 29.73
CA ASP A 18 1.26 15.62 28.64
C ASP A 18 1.96 15.68 27.27
N LEU A 19 3.10 16.37 27.20
CA LEU A 19 3.87 16.46 25.96
C LEU A 19 4.63 15.16 25.65
N GLN A 20 5.04 14.40 26.66
CA GLN A 20 5.56 13.05 26.43
C GLN A 20 4.50 12.14 25.79
N GLN A 21 3.24 12.28 26.17
CA GLN A 21 2.14 11.54 25.59
C GLN A 21 1.96 11.91 24.11
N GLU A 22 2.03 13.20 23.78
CA GLU A 22 1.95 13.68 22.39
C GLU A 22 3.09 13.13 21.51
N VAL A 23 4.32 13.09 22.03
CA VAL A 23 5.46 12.49 21.30
C VAL A 23 5.22 10.99 21.06
N ARG A 24 4.70 10.26 22.05
CA ARG A 24 4.34 8.83 21.89
C ARG A 24 3.26 8.64 20.83
N ASP A 25 2.25 9.50 20.83
CA ASP A 25 1.15 9.45 19.85
C ASP A 25 1.65 9.72 18.44
N PHE A 26 2.51 10.71 18.28
CA PHE A 26 3.13 11.01 16.99
C PHE A 26 4.05 9.88 16.52
N ALA A 27 4.85 9.28 17.41
CA ALA A 27 5.67 8.12 17.09
C ALA A 27 4.81 6.93 16.61
N ARG A 28 3.68 6.67 17.29
CA ARG A 28 2.71 5.64 16.86
C ARG A 28 2.14 5.96 15.48
N TYR A 29 1.74 7.20 15.24
CA TYR A 29 1.25 7.65 13.94
C TYR A 29 2.28 7.40 12.82
N LEU A 30 3.55 7.75 13.04
CA LEU A 30 4.61 7.56 12.05
C LEU A 30 4.84 6.07 11.75
N LEU A 31 4.82 5.21 12.77
CA LEU A 31 4.95 3.76 12.59
C LEU A 31 3.81 3.17 11.75
N GLN A 32 2.58 3.65 11.97
CA GLN A 32 1.40 3.17 11.25
C GLN A 32 1.33 3.69 9.81
N THR A 33 1.76 4.93 9.56
CA THR A 33 1.49 5.62 8.28
C THR A 33 2.71 5.74 7.36
N LYS A 34 3.90 5.96 7.92
CA LYS A 34 5.12 6.26 7.15
C LYS A 34 6.13 5.13 7.16
N ALA A 35 6.23 4.40 8.27
CA ALA A 35 7.18 3.28 8.39
C ALA A 35 6.68 2.01 7.70
N ARG A 36 5.35 1.87 7.51
CA ARG A 36 4.82 0.80 6.65
C ARG A 36 5.37 1.00 5.24
N PRO A 37 5.88 -0.06 4.59
CA PRO A 37 6.25 0.02 3.19
C PRO A 37 5.05 0.56 2.44
N ARG A 38 5.23 1.66 1.68
CA ARG A 38 4.20 2.13 0.77
C ARG A 38 3.73 0.92 -0.03
N GLN A 39 2.43 0.63 0.00
CA GLN A 39 1.87 -0.42 -0.86
C GLN A 39 2.44 -0.17 -2.26
N LYS A 40 3.14 -1.18 -2.79
CA LYS A 40 3.69 -1.08 -4.14
C LYS A 40 2.52 -0.70 -5.06
N LYS A 41 2.74 0.25 -5.97
CA LYS A 41 1.74 0.58 -6.99
C LYS A 41 1.22 -0.73 -7.59
N LEU A 42 -0.09 -0.84 -7.74
CA LEU A 42 -0.71 -2.01 -8.35
C LEU A 42 -0.07 -2.18 -9.72
N LYS A 43 0.61 -3.31 -9.95
CA LYS A 43 1.48 -3.47 -11.12
C LYS A 43 0.70 -3.44 -12.44
N MET A 44 -0.59 -3.79 -12.39
CA MET A 44 -1.47 -3.88 -13.57
C MET A 44 -0.91 -4.80 -14.65
N ASP A 45 -0.06 -5.78 -14.29
CA ASP A 45 0.53 -6.73 -15.24
C ASP A 45 -0.53 -7.59 -15.95
N TRP A 46 -1.74 -7.69 -15.38
CA TRP A 46 -2.90 -8.35 -15.99
C TRP A 46 -3.58 -7.51 -17.08
N ALA A 47 -3.39 -6.18 -17.07
CA ALA A 47 -4.04 -5.29 -18.02
C ALA A 47 -3.47 -5.52 -19.43
N GLY A 48 -4.30 -6.06 -20.32
CA GLY A 48 -3.89 -6.37 -21.69
C GLY A 48 -3.23 -7.73 -21.86
N ALA A 49 -3.19 -8.58 -20.83
CA ALA A 49 -2.61 -9.93 -20.91
C ALA A 49 -3.25 -10.82 -21.99
N LEU A 50 -4.50 -10.55 -22.39
CA LEU A 50 -5.22 -11.31 -23.42
C LEU A 50 -5.24 -10.63 -24.79
N ARG A 51 -4.39 -9.61 -25.02
CA ARG A 51 -4.41 -8.83 -26.26
C ARG A 51 -4.14 -9.67 -27.51
N GLU A 52 -3.30 -10.69 -27.41
CA GLU A 52 -2.98 -11.59 -28.52
C GLU A 52 -4.19 -12.42 -29.02
N PHE A 53 -5.19 -12.60 -28.17
CA PHE A 53 -6.42 -13.34 -28.49
C PHE A 53 -7.52 -12.46 -29.10
N ARG A 54 -7.28 -11.14 -29.22
CA ARG A 54 -8.28 -10.18 -29.71
C ARG A 54 -8.84 -10.56 -31.08
N ASP A 55 -7.97 -10.99 -31.98
CA ASP A 55 -8.35 -11.32 -33.36
C ASP A 55 -8.69 -12.81 -33.53
N GLN A 56 -8.51 -13.61 -32.47
CA GLN A 56 -8.79 -15.05 -32.47
C GLN A 56 -10.21 -15.38 -31.99
N TYR A 57 -10.80 -14.51 -31.17
CA TYR A 57 -12.13 -14.73 -30.61
C TYR A 57 -12.99 -13.49 -30.72
N THR A 58 -14.21 -13.67 -31.22
CA THR A 58 -15.24 -12.64 -31.11
C THR A 58 -15.90 -12.69 -29.73
N SER A 59 -16.60 -11.61 -29.35
CA SER A 59 -17.40 -11.60 -28.13
C SER A 59 -18.43 -12.73 -28.08
N LEU A 60 -18.97 -13.12 -29.24
CA LEU A 60 -19.94 -14.22 -29.35
C LEU A 60 -19.28 -15.58 -29.09
N ASP A 61 -18.06 -15.80 -29.58
CA ASP A 61 -17.33 -17.05 -29.34
C ASP A 61 -17.01 -17.24 -27.85
N LEU A 62 -16.59 -16.15 -27.19
CA LEU A 62 -16.34 -16.15 -25.75
C LEU A 62 -17.62 -16.40 -24.95
N GLN A 63 -18.75 -15.84 -25.38
CA GLN A 63 -20.05 -16.08 -24.74
C GLN A 63 -20.48 -17.56 -24.87
N LYS A 64 -20.33 -18.16 -26.05
CA LYS A 64 -20.63 -19.58 -26.26
C LYS A 64 -19.74 -20.48 -25.40
N LYS A 65 -18.43 -20.22 -25.39
CA LYS A 65 -17.47 -20.93 -24.53
C LYS A 65 -17.81 -20.79 -23.05
N ALA A 66 -18.27 -19.61 -22.62
CA ALA A 66 -18.73 -19.43 -21.26
C ALA A 66 -19.92 -20.36 -20.99
N LEU A 67 -20.98 -20.35 -21.80
CA LEU A 67 -22.12 -21.26 -21.61
C LEU A 67 -21.70 -22.74 -21.58
N GLU A 68 -20.79 -23.17 -22.47
CA GLU A 68 -20.20 -24.52 -22.46
C GLU A 68 -19.47 -24.85 -21.14
N TRP A 69 -18.68 -23.91 -20.59
CA TRP A 69 -17.93 -24.12 -19.34
C TRP A 69 -18.80 -24.10 -18.09
N TRP A 70 -19.86 -23.30 -18.12
CA TRP A 70 -20.85 -23.26 -17.04
C TRP A 70 -21.73 -24.51 -17.02
N GLY A 71 -21.67 -25.32 -18.08
CA GLY A 71 -22.43 -26.55 -18.23
C GLY A 71 -23.90 -26.22 -18.46
N ASP A 72 -24.36 -26.36 -19.70
CA ASP A 72 -25.69 -26.94 -19.85
C ASP A 72 -25.73 -28.31 -19.15
#